data_AF-A0AAD4QAH9-F1
#
_entry.id   AF-A0AAD4QAH9-F1
#
_cell.length_a   1.000
_cell.length_b   1.000
_cell.length_c   1.000
_cell.angle_alpha   90.00
_cell.angle_beta   90.00
_cell.angle_gamma   90.00
#
_symmetry.space_group_name_H-M   'P 1'
#
loop_
_entity.id
_entity.type
_entity.pdbx_description
1 polymer ?
#
loop_
_entity_poly.entity_id
_entity_poly.type
_entity_poly.pdbx_seq_one_letter_code
_entity_poly.pdbx_strand_id
1 'polypeptide(L)'
;MSDLPNLPNELLIRIFSRLHISDLGSCLLTCHRANNIVANSLLLQYLIRTALAGVSDPLLSFEPPLPHRLEALGRWSTAWHQPDVFLRSPSRILTRRSEVNTESLVCDDYLVVMDFGGKLGYRHVASYEWLDLRHSGDSWTKVLFEPNLVPLSFTVDAARQDLLAVLFGRPESSTFQLRLLGFRDGAPHPLASRSYIDIELPTKETHYIGLKTRISTIGSYIIIAVGLGPEVNGADVILLVDWQKGHLTTLRATPTRAYLTDFIVVSNDVLALVQGPGNALELCRLTSGPTPSLQTICLLELPPLLPYVRLVAASSKTEHHTSAIDIHRQTRPPPRHLFSPSQDDTLVILALSARISGSAFVGMKTYTLATQASTLLSYAECRSQDSSGLVVPWDAWGPPSSRCFDGHSGKSTAAVAGQRWIAQGAIRDFCPRRVRASSNGITQRSKMPADRVFARDVESALPYHEVSLAGNEGALVHDALLDSERIMFLVPEPGREREAHAICVHTMG
;
A
#
# COMPACT_ATOMS: atom_id res chain seq x y z
N MET A 1 29.13 -27.69 20.59
CA MET A 1 28.70 -26.31 20.94
C MET A 1 29.43 -25.74 22.17
N SER A 2 30.58 -26.31 22.58
CA SER A 2 31.35 -25.90 23.78
C SER A 2 32.15 -24.60 23.64
N ASP A 3 32.33 -24.09 22.41
CA ASP A 3 33.33 -23.04 22.16
C ASP A 3 32.74 -21.63 22.00
N LEU A 4 31.40 -21.52 21.93
CA LEU A 4 30.71 -20.22 21.86
C LEU A 4 31.11 -19.26 23.01
N PRO A 5 31.22 -19.70 24.29
CA PRO A 5 31.67 -18.82 25.36
C PRO A 5 33.13 -18.40 25.23
N ASN A 6 33.96 -19.02 24.39
CA ASN A 6 35.36 -18.62 24.23
C ASN A 6 35.58 -17.58 23.12
N LEU A 7 34.54 -17.21 22.38
CA LEU A 7 34.63 -16.21 21.32
C LEU A 7 34.79 -14.79 21.89
N PRO A 8 35.61 -13.93 21.27
CA PRO A 8 35.64 -12.49 21.54
C PRO A 8 34.26 -11.83 21.42
N ASN A 9 34.04 -10.73 22.16
CA ASN A 9 32.75 -10.04 22.19
C ASN A 9 32.33 -9.50 20.81
N GLU A 10 33.30 -9.09 19.98
CA GLU A 10 33.07 -8.58 18.63
C GLU A 10 32.47 -9.65 17.71
N LEU A 11 32.95 -10.90 17.84
CA LEU A 11 32.40 -12.03 17.10
C LEU A 11 31.00 -12.39 17.59
N LEU A 12 30.79 -12.37 18.92
CA LEU A 12 29.47 -12.61 19.50
C LEU A 12 28.45 -11.54 19.06
N ILE A 13 28.84 -10.25 19.03
CA ILE A 13 28.00 -9.16 18.52
C ILE A 13 27.65 -9.40 17.05
N ARG A 14 28.62 -9.81 16.22
CA ARG A 14 28.38 -10.10 14.79
C ARG A 14 27.50 -11.33 14.57
N ILE A 15 27.56 -12.32 15.45
CA ILE A 15 26.66 -13.48 15.44
C ILE A 15 25.25 -13.03 15.85
N PHE A 16 25.14 -12.32 16.98
CA PHE A 16 23.88 -11.84 17.53
C PHE A 16 23.17 -10.86 16.58
N SER A 17 23.89 -10.01 15.86
CA SER A 17 23.30 -9.07 14.90
C SER A 17 22.65 -9.73 13.69
N ARG A 18 22.87 -11.03 13.48
CA ARG A 18 22.23 -11.85 12.43
C ARG A 18 21.05 -12.68 12.94
N LEU A 19 20.83 -12.68 14.26
CA LEU A 19 19.73 -13.42 14.86
C LEU A 19 18.41 -12.66 14.67
N HIS A 20 17.31 -13.40 14.60
CA HIS A 20 16.00 -12.80 14.69
C HIS A 20 15.80 -12.20 16.09
N ILE A 21 14.95 -11.19 16.22
CA ILE A 21 14.77 -10.47 17.48
C ILE A 21 14.26 -11.37 18.63
N SER A 22 13.49 -12.42 18.32
CA SER A 22 13.02 -13.41 19.30
C SER A 22 14.19 -14.14 19.93
N ASP A 23 15.20 -14.41 19.13
CA ASP A 23 16.37 -15.18 19.53
C ASP A 23 17.33 -14.28 20.31
N LEU A 24 17.44 -13.00 19.94
CA LEU A 24 18.10 -11.98 20.77
C LEU A 24 17.44 -11.85 22.16
N GLY A 25 16.11 -11.87 22.21
CA GLY A 25 15.36 -11.93 23.48
C GLY A 25 15.72 -13.17 24.30
N SER A 26 15.88 -14.31 23.64
CA SER A 26 16.32 -15.55 24.29
C SER A 26 17.77 -15.44 24.79
N CYS A 27 18.68 -14.82 24.02
CA CYS A 27 20.06 -14.55 24.43
C CYS A 27 20.17 -13.67 25.69
N LEU A 28 19.25 -12.74 25.89
CA LEU A 28 19.19 -11.94 27.13
C LEU A 28 18.90 -12.80 28.37
N LEU A 29 18.23 -13.94 28.20
CA LEU A 29 17.79 -14.83 29.27
C LEU A 29 18.72 -16.03 29.49
N THR A 30 19.67 -16.31 28.59
CA THR A 30 20.51 -17.53 28.68
C THR A 30 21.61 -17.44 29.72
N CYS A 31 22.42 -16.38 29.73
CA CYS A 31 23.50 -16.21 30.70
C CYS A 31 23.90 -14.73 30.88
N HIS A 32 24.58 -14.42 31.99
CA HIS A 32 25.03 -13.06 32.30
C HIS A 32 25.91 -12.46 31.21
N ARG A 33 26.77 -13.26 30.56
CA ARG A 33 27.65 -12.77 29.50
C ARG A 33 26.88 -12.37 28.25
N ALA A 34 25.95 -13.21 27.78
CA ALA A 34 25.13 -12.89 26.61
C ALA A 34 24.25 -11.67 26.89
N ASN A 35 23.63 -11.62 28.09
CA ASN A 35 22.90 -10.45 28.55
C ASN A 35 23.78 -9.18 28.52
N ASN A 36 24.96 -9.23 29.13
CA ASN A 36 25.91 -8.12 29.16
C ASN A 36 26.30 -7.62 27.75
N ILE A 37 26.56 -8.54 26.81
CA ILE A 37 26.89 -8.20 25.42
C ILE A 37 25.71 -7.51 24.72
N VAL A 38 24.50 -8.06 24.85
CA VAL A 38 23.31 -7.46 24.22
C VAL A 38 22.97 -6.12 24.86
N ALA A 39 23.06 -6.00 26.19
CA ALA A 39 22.76 -4.79 26.95
C ALA A 39 23.72 -3.63 26.60
N ASN A 40 25.02 -3.92 26.45
CA ASN A 40 26.05 -2.90 26.28
C ASN A 40 26.50 -2.66 24.83
N SER A 41 26.06 -3.49 23.87
CA SER A 41 26.34 -3.26 22.45
C SER A 41 25.34 -2.27 21.84
N LEU A 42 25.81 -1.08 21.46
CA LEU A 42 24.99 -0.08 20.76
C LEU A 42 24.34 -0.63 19.48
N LEU A 43 25.05 -1.48 18.73
CA LEU A 43 24.50 -2.10 17.53
C LEU A 43 23.32 -3.02 17.85
N LEU A 44 23.46 -3.89 18.86
CA LEU A 44 22.39 -4.82 19.23
C LEU A 44 21.19 -4.06 19.83
N GLN A 45 21.45 -3.06 20.68
CA GLN A 45 20.41 -2.17 21.19
C GLN A 45 19.68 -1.44 20.06
N TYR A 46 20.41 -0.98 19.05
CA TYR A 46 19.83 -0.36 17.85
C TYR A 46 18.92 -1.32 17.09
N LEU A 47 19.41 -2.52 16.76
CA LEU A 47 18.63 -3.55 16.05
C LEU A 47 17.39 -3.99 16.84
N ILE A 48 17.49 -4.08 18.17
CA ILE A 48 16.34 -4.38 19.03
C ILE A 48 15.32 -3.26 18.92
N ARG A 49 15.73 -1.99 19.04
CA ARG A 49 14.80 -0.86 19.00
C ARG A 49 14.17 -0.64 17.64
N THR A 50 14.91 -0.75 16.54
CA THR A 50 14.34 -0.63 15.17
C THR A 50 13.30 -1.72 14.94
N ALA A 51 13.62 -2.95 15.35
CA ALA A 51 12.68 -4.05 15.25
C ALA A 51 11.45 -3.85 16.16
N LEU A 52 11.62 -3.38 17.41
CA LEU A 52 10.50 -3.01 18.31
C LEU A 52 9.61 -1.91 17.72
N ALA A 53 10.21 -0.99 16.97
CA ALA A 53 9.54 0.11 16.28
C ALA A 53 8.89 -0.30 14.95
N GLY A 54 9.11 -1.53 14.47
CA GLY A 54 8.57 -2.02 13.19
C GLY A 54 9.25 -1.40 11.96
N VAL A 55 10.48 -0.89 12.11
CA VAL A 55 11.22 -0.23 11.04
C VAL A 55 12.52 -0.95 10.71
N SER A 56 12.93 -0.85 9.45
CA SER A 56 14.25 -1.18 8.96
C SER A 56 15.05 0.09 8.68
N ASP A 57 16.36 0.01 8.89
CA ASP A 57 17.31 1.05 8.51
C ASP A 57 18.13 0.58 7.30
N PRO A 58 17.78 1.01 6.07
CA PRO A 58 18.51 0.62 4.87
C PRO A 58 19.90 1.25 4.78
N LEU A 59 20.20 2.22 5.65
CA LEU A 59 21.42 3.03 5.65
C LEU A 59 22.41 2.64 6.74
N LEU A 60 22.28 1.46 7.36
CA LEU A 60 23.12 1.06 8.51
C LEU A 60 24.64 1.24 8.25
N SER A 61 25.09 1.17 6.99
CA SER A 61 26.48 1.35 6.58
C SER A 61 26.93 2.80 6.33
N PHE A 62 26.04 3.78 6.45
CA PHE A 62 26.29 5.19 6.09
C PHE A 62 26.15 6.11 7.32
N GLU A 63 26.54 7.38 7.18
CA GLU A 63 26.27 8.40 8.19
C GLU A 63 24.76 8.58 8.42
N PRO A 64 24.31 8.91 9.65
CA PRO A 64 25.10 9.27 10.84
C PRO A 64 25.52 8.06 11.72
N PRO A 65 26.41 8.25 12.71
CA PRO A 65 26.79 7.21 13.68
C PRO A 65 25.59 6.63 14.48
N LEU A 66 25.75 5.39 14.98
CA LEU A 66 24.71 4.67 15.74
C LEU A 66 24.07 5.46 16.90
N PRO A 67 24.82 6.25 17.72
CA PRO A 67 24.20 7.07 18.76
C PRO A 67 23.17 8.07 18.22
N HIS A 68 23.48 8.76 17.12
CA HIS A 68 22.56 9.69 16.48
C HIS A 68 21.37 8.97 15.83
N ARG A 69 21.58 7.75 15.30
CA ARG A 69 20.48 6.92 14.79
C ARG A 69 19.53 6.48 15.91
N LEU A 70 20.05 6.11 17.07
CA LEU A 70 19.26 5.78 18.25
C LEU A 70 18.45 6.99 18.74
N GLU A 71 19.04 8.18 18.72
CA GLU A 71 18.35 9.43 19.05
C GLU A 71 17.23 9.74 18.03
N ALA A 72 17.54 9.66 16.73
CA ALA A 72 16.56 9.83 15.66
C ALA A 72 15.41 8.83 15.77
N LEU A 73 15.70 7.56 16.06
CA LEU A 73 14.68 6.53 16.28
C LEU A 73 13.81 6.83 17.50
N GLY A 74 14.42 7.37 18.56
CA GLY A 74 13.70 7.81 19.76
C GLY A 74 12.72 8.94 19.46
N ARG A 75 13.16 9.96 18.71
CA ARG A 75 12.30 11.08 18.26
C ARG A 75 11.17 10.58 17.36
N TRP A 76 11.51 9.79 16.34
CA TRP A 76 10.55 9.17 15.43
C TRP A 76 9.52 8.34 16.20
N SER A 77 9.98 7.50 17.13
CA SER A 77 9.07 6.66 17.90
C SER A 77 8.15 7.50 18.78
N THR A 78 8.68 8.51 19.46
CA THR A 78 7.89 9.41 20.32
C THR A 78 6.82 10.14 19.52
N ALA A 79 7.16 10.64 18.34
CA ALA A 79 6.21 11.33 17.48
C ALA A 79 5.03 10.44 17.13
N TRP A 80 5.28 9.21 16.66
CA TRP A 80 4.20 8.28 16.32
C TRP A 80 3.38 7.80 17.53
N HIS A 81 3.93 7.83 18.75
CA HIS A 81 3.15 7.51 19.96
C HIS A 81 2.27 8.67 20.43
N GLN A 82 2.64 9.91 20.10
CA GLN A 82 1.95 11.12 20.56
C GLN A 82 1.70 12.08 19.38
N PRO A 83 0.96 11.65 18.33
CA PRO A 83 0.77 12.46 17.14
C PRO A 83 0.14 13.82 17.46
N ASP A 84 -0.78 13.89 18.42
CA ASP A 84 -1.46 15.14 18.82
C ASP A 84 -0.52 16.27 19.23
N VAL A 85 0.68 15.95 19.76
CA VAL A 85 1.68 16.96 20.11
C VAL A 85 2.24 17.63 18.85
N PHE A 86 2.45 16.84 17.80
CA PHE A 86 3.03 17.27 16.52
C PHE A 86 1.97 17.86 15.58
N LEU A 87 0.69 17.55 15.80
CA LEU A 87 -0.42 18.10 15.02
C LEU A 87 -0.69 19.59 15.28
N ARG A 88 -0.03 20.22 16.26
CA ARG A 88 -0.28 21.62 16.65
C ARG A 88 0.34 22.67 15.74
N SER A 89 1.36 22.31 14.97
CA SER A 89 2.11 23.25 14.11
C SER A 89 2.27 22.72 12.68
N PRO A 90 1.18 22.58 11.90
CA PRO A 90 1.29 22.15 10.51
C PRO A 90 2.04 23.18 9.66
N SER A 91 2.95 22.70 8.82
CA SER A 91 3.34 23.46 7.63
C SER A 91 2.14 23.44 6.68
N ARG A 92 1.62 24.63 6.36
CA ARG A 92 0.52 24.78 5.40
C ARG A 92 1.09 24.97 4.01
N ILE A 93 0.71 24.08 3.10
CA ILE A 93 1.03 24.19 1.68
C ILE A 93 -0.29 24.43 0.96
N LEU A 94 -0.37 25.53 0.21
CA LEU A 94 -1.56 25.83 -0.58
C LEU A 94 -1.58 24.93 -1.81
N THR A 95 -2.68 24.18 -2.01
CA THR A 95 -2.93 23.48 -3.27
C THR A 95 -3.96 24.22 -4.08
N ARG A 96 -3.73 24.24 -5.39
CA ARG A 96 -4.68 24.77 -6.36
C ARG A 96 -5.49 23.60 -6.94
N ARG A 97 -6.35 22.99 -6.11
CA ARG A 97 -7.08 21.78 -6.53
C ARG A 97 -8.30 22.16 -7.36
N SER A 98 -8.43 21.56 -8.55
CA SER A 98 -9.70 21.50 -9.27
C SER A 98 -10.61 20.48 -8.59
N GLU A 99 -11.88 20.83 -8.35
CA GLU A 99 -12.84 20.08 -7.50
C GLU A 99 -13.19 18.67 -7.98
N VAL A 100 -12.83 18.28 -9.20
CA VAL A 100 -13.47 17.13 -9.84
C VAL A 100 -12.42 16.13 -10.31
N ASN A 101 -12.49 14.92 -9.74
CA ASN A 101 -11.79 13.72 -10.21
C ASN A 101 -10.26 13.81 -10.12
N THR A 102 -9.73 14.10 -8.92
CA THR A 102 -8.29 14.01 -8.65
C THR A 102 -7.99 12.83 -7.75
N GLU A 103 -6.87 12.16 -8.01
CA GLU A 103 -6.27 11.21 -7.07
C GLU A 103 -4.95 11.78 -6.57
N SER A 104 -4.67 11.59 -5.29
CA SER A 104 -3.43 12.03 -4.67
C SER A 104 -2.74 10.85 -4.00
N LEU A 105 -1.42 10.78 -4.15
CA LEU A 105 -0.59 9.82 -3.45
C LEU A 105 0.68 10.50 -2.94
N VAL A 106 1.22 9.96 -1.86
CA VAL A 106 2.56 10.31 -1.39
C VAL A 106 3.47 9.14 -1.72
N CYS A 107 4.56 9.42 -2.42
CA CYS A 107 5.54 8.42 -2.82
C CYS A 107 6.91 9.07 -2.86
N ASP A 108 7.90 8.48 -2.19
CA ASP A 108 9.31 8.86 -2.34
C ASP A 108 9.61 10.35 -2.06
N ASP A 109 9.03 10.93 -1.01
CA ASP A 109 9.07 12.38 -0.69
C ASP A 109 8.32 13.30 -1.66
N TYR A 110 7.56 12.75 -2.61
CA TYR A 110 6.73 13.54 -3.49
C TYR A 110 5.27 13.38 -3.12
N LEU A 111 4.58 14.51 -3.04
CA LEU A 111 3.14 14.52 -3.16
C LEU A 111 2.80 14.62 -4.64
N VAL A 112 2.08 13.63 -5.17
CA VAL A 112 1.64 13.59 -6.55
C VAL A 112 0.13 13.71 -6.59
N VAL A 113 -0.36 14.65 -7.40
CA VAL A 113 -1.78 14.88 -7.64
C VAL A 113 -2.05 14.67 -9.12
N MET A 114 -2.83 13.64 -9.44
CA MET A 114 -3.29 13.34 -10.78
C MET A 114 -4.65 14.01 -11.00
N ASP A 115 -4.73 14.88 -12.01
CA ASP A 115 -5.96 15.48 -12.49
C ASP A 115 -6.41 14.75 -13.75
N PHE A 116 -7.48 13.97 -13.61
CA PHE A 116 -8.02 13.15 -14.70
C PHE A 116 -8.84 13.95 -15.71
N GLY A 117 -8.96 15.28 -15.53
CA GLY A 117 -9.72 16.16 -16.38
C GLY A 117 -11.21 16.23 -16.01
N GLY A 118 -11.88 17.22 -16.61
CA GLY A 118 -13.30 17.49 -16.39
C GLY A 118 -14.23 16.51 -17.12
N LYS A 119 -15.47 16.38 -16.65
CA LYS A 119 -16.52 15.58 -17.29
C LYS A 119 -16.77 16.03 -18.74
N LEU A 120 -17.12 15.06 -19.59
CA LEU A 120 -17.56 15.19 -20.99
C LEU A 120 -18.24 16.55 -21.27
N GLY A 121 -17.54 17.44 -21.97
CA GLY A 121 -18.06 18.75 -22.41
C GLY A 121 -17.12 19.93 -22.18
N TYR A 122 -16.22 19.85 -21.20
CA TYR A 122 -15.19 20.88 -20.96
C TYR A 122 -13.83 20.41 -21.43
N ARG A 123 -13.13 21.22 -22.25
CA ARG A 123 -11.77 20.97 -22.75
C ARG A 123 -10.72 21.14 -21.64
N HIS A 124 -10.87 20.45 -20.52
CA HIS A 124 -9.82 20.44 -19.50
C HIS A 124 -8.77 19.40 -19.91
N VAL A 125 -7.55 19.85 -20.15
CA VAL A 125 -6.43 18.97 -20.45
C VAL A 125 -6.05 18.26 -19.16
N ALA A 126 -6.06 16.93 -19.17
CA ALA A 126 -5.61 16.14 -18.03
C ALA A 126 -4.14 16.49 -17.71
N SER A 127 -3.77 16.41 -16.44
CA SER A 127 -2.43 16.80 -16.00
C SER A 127 -2.04 16.05 -14.74
N TYR A 128 -0.77 16.07 -14.41
CA TYR A 128 -0.33 15.75 -13.06
C TYR A 128 0.51 16.89 -12.51
N GLU A 129 0.41 17.04 -11.20
CA GLU A 129 1.17 18.01 -10.44
C GLU A 129 1.93 17.26 -9.36
N TRP A 130 3.14 17.70 -9.07
CA TRP A 130 3.88 17.15 -7.95
C TRP A 130 4.59 18.24 -7.16
N LEU A 131 4.76 17.94 -5.87
CA LEU A 131 5.45 18.76 -4.91
C LEU A 131 6.53 17.93 -4.22
N ASP A 132 7.75 18.45 -4.22
CA ASP A 132 8.86 17.87 -3.49
C ASP A 132 8.79 18.27 -2.01
N LEU A 133 8.37 17.34 -1.15
CA LEU A 133 8.14 17.56 0.27
C LEU A 133 9.44 17.78 1.08
N ARG A 134 10.60 17.64 0.43
CA ARG A 134 11.91 17.90 1.05
C ARG A 134 12.22 19.38 1.11
N HIS A 135 11.66 20.16 0.18
CA HIS A 135 11.85 21.58 0.13
C HIS A 135 10.62 22.25 0.75
N SER A 136 10.82 23.16 1.69
CA SER A 136 9.75 23.97 2.28
C SER A 136 9.16 25.00 1.30
N GLY A 137 9.46 24.88 0.00
CA GLY A 137 8.99 25.77 -1.03
C GLY A 137 7.69 25.27 -1.64
N ASP A 138 6.76 26.18 -1.91
CA ASP A 138 5.49 25.91 -2.59
C ASP A 138 5.65 25.74 -4.12
N SER A 139 6.81 25.24 -4.58
CA SER A 139 7.08 25.09 -6.02
C SER A 139 6.45 23.80 -6.54
N TRP A 140 5.19 23.90 -6.94
CA TRP A 140 4.51 22.84 -7.68
C TRP A 140 5.03 22.77 -9.11
N THR A 141 5.35 21.57 -9.56
CA THR A 141 5.62 21.29 -10.98
C THR A 141 4.37 20.70 -11.60
N LYS A 142 3.86 21.33 -12.65
CA LYS A 142 2.71 20.86 -13.41
C LYS A 142 3.14 20.36 -14.78
N VAL A 143 2.69 19.16 -15.14
CA VAL A 143 2.90 18.57 -16.46
C VAL A 143 1.54 18.30 -17.08
N LEU A 144 1.33 18.83 -18.28
CA LEU A 144 0.10 18.65 -19.05
C LEU A 144 0.23 17.42 -19.95
N PHE A 145 -0.84 16.62 -20.03
CA PHE A 145 -0.95 15.54 -21.00
C PHE A 145 -1.49 16.04 -22.35
N GLU A 146 -1.52 15.15 -23.33
CA GLU A 146 -2.15 15.44 -24.61
C GLU A 146 -3.68 15.53 -24.46
N PRO A 147 -4.34 16.50 -25.12
CA PRO A 147 -5.77 16.80 -24.92
C PRO A 147 -6.73 15.67 -25.32
N ASN A 148 -6.26 14.68 -26.08
CA ASN A 148 -7.09 13.60 -26.63
C ASN A 148 -6.98 12.28 -25.84
N LEU A 149 -6.26 12.29 -24.72
CA LEU A 149 -6.07 11.11 -23.88
C LEU A 149 -6.74 11.29 -22.53
N VAL A 150 -7.50 10.27 -22.13
CA VAL A 150 -8.17 10.26 -20.83
C VAL A 150 -7.37 9.34 -19.91
N PRO A 151 -6.66 9.86 -18.89
CA PRO A 151 -6.00 8.98 -17.94
C PRO A 151 -7.05 8.12 -17.24
N LEU A 152 -6.70 6.86 -16.96
CA LEU A 152 -7.58 5.89 -16.31
C LEU A 152 -7.00 5.44 -14.97
N SER A 153 -5.68 5.29 -14.89
CA SER A 153 -4.95 4.90 -13.68
C SER A 153 -3.47 5.26 -13.86
N PHE A 154 -2.75 5.43 -12.75
CA PHE A 154 -1.31 5.69 -12.78
C PHE A 154 -0.57 5.03 -11.61
N THR A 155 0.74 4.89 -11.75
CA THR A 155 1.66 4.46 -10.69
C THR A 155 2.97 5.24 -10.83
N VAL A 156 3.66 5.43 -9.71
CA VAL A 156 4.88 6.25 -9.60
C VAL A 156 5.99 5.41 -8.96
N ASP A 157 7.21 5.52 -9.49
CA ASP A 157 8.47 5.10 -8.85
C ASP A 157 9.49 6.25 -9.01
N ALA A 158 9.33 7.28 -8.18
CA ALA A 158 10.03 8.55 -8.33
C ALA A 158 11.47 8.49 -7.81
N ALA A 159 11.72 7.79 -6.68
CA ALA A 159 13.06 7.74 -6.09
C ALA A 159 14.03 6.87 -6.91
N ARG A 160 13.56 5.78 -7.52
CA ARG A 160 14.46 4.73 -8.01
C ARG A 160 14.65 4.77 -9.50
N GLN A 161 13.55 5.00 -10.21
CA GLN A 161 13.55 4.97 -11.66
C GLN A 161 13.23 6.33 -12.25
N ASP A 162 12.68 7.28 -11.47
CA ASP A 162 12.09 8.52 -12.00
C ASP A 162 10.97 8.19 -13.01
N LEU A 163 10.18 7.15 -12.71
CA LEU A 163 9.17 6.61 -13.60
C LEU A 163 7.77 7.05 -13.17
N LEU A 164 7.03 7.62 -14.11
CA LEU A 164 5.58 7.78 -14.06
C LEU A 164 4.97 6.94 -15.18
N ALA A 165 4.17 5.94 -14.80
CA ALA A 165 3.43 5.14 -15.76
C ALA A 165 1.94 5.47 -15.68
N VAL A 166 1.37 5.91 -16.81
CA VAL A 166 -0.04 6.33 -16.89
C VAL A 166 -0.75 5.53 -17.97
N LEU A 167 -1.85 4.90 -17.60
CA LEU A 167 -2.74 4.21 -18.53
C LEU A 167 -3.78 5.18 -19.06
N PHE A 168 -3.82 5.37 -20.37
CA PHE A 168 -4.77 6.24 -21.05
C PHE A 168 -5.80 5.44 -21.85
N GLY A 169 -7.05 5.88 -21.81
CA GLY A 169 -8.10 5.51 -22.76
C GLY A 169 -8.11 6.48 -23.95
N ARG A 170 -8.40 5.94 -25.15
CA ARG A 170 -8.62 6.73 -26.36
C ARG A 170 -10.13 6.80 -26.63
N PRO A 171 -10.72 8.00 -26.83
CA PRO A 171 -12.16 8.13 -27.01
C PRO A 171 -12.74 7.37 -28.22
N GLU A 172 -11.95 7.24 -29.28
CA GLU A 172 -12.36 6.67 -30.56
C GLU A 172 -11.87 5.22 -30.77
N SER A 173 -11.25 4.61 -29.76
CA SER A 173 -10.63 3.30 -29.88
C SER A 173 -10.92 2.40 -28.68
N SER A 174 -10.98 1.10 -28.92
CA SER A 174 -10.95 0.05 -27.89
C SER A 174 -9.54 -0.22 -27.37
N THR A 175 -8.54 0.52 -27.88
CA THR A 175 -7.14 0.41 -27.46
C THR A 175 -6.82 1.40 -26.36
N PHE A 176 -6.04 0.92 -25.39
CA PHE A 176 -5.47 1.72 -24.31
C PHE A 176 -4.01 1.99 -24.62
N GLN A 177 -3.48 3.06 -24.05
CA GLN A 177 -2.07 3.41 -24.20
C GLN A 177 -1.44 3.53 -22.83
N LEU A 178 -0.51 2.65 -22.49
CA LEU A 178 0.37 2.85 -21.34
C LEU A 178 1.52 3.76 -21.77
N ARG A 179 1.61 4.97 -21.19
CA ARG A 179 2.75 5.86 -21.40
C ARG A 179 3.76 5.73 -20.27
N LEU A 180 5.03 5.76 -20.64
CA LEU A 180 6.18 5.65 -19.73
C LEU A 180 6.92 6.98 -19.75
N LEU A 181 6.73 7.78 -18.71
CA LEU A 181 7.22 9.15 -18.61
C LEU A 181 8.27 9.26 -17.52
N GLY A 182 9.22 10.19 -17.69
CA GLY A 182 10.01 10.75 -16.61
C GLY A 182 9.08 11.43 -15.62
N PHE A 183 9.16 11.08 -14.35
CA PHE A 183 8.27 11.61 -13.31
C PHE A 183 8.49 13.11 -13.09
N ARG A 184 9.74 13.59 -13.20
CA ARG A 184 10.05 15.01 -12.95
C ARG A 184 9.68 15.94 -14.10
N ASP A 185 9.93 15.52 -15.33
CA ASP A 185 9.82 16.38 -16.52
C ASP A 185 8.64 16.03 -17.42
N GLY A 186 8.03 14.85 -17.23
CA GLY A 186 6.97 14.34 -18.12
C GLY A 186 7.45 13.93 -19.50
N ALA A 187 8.76 13.95 -19.77
CA ALA A 187 9.33 13.52 -21.05
C ALA A 187 9.25 11.99 -21.17
N PRO A 188 9.39 11.41 -22.38
CA PRO A 188 9.52 9.97 -22.51
C PRO A 188 10.66 9.41 -21.64
N HIS A 189 10.37 8.37 -20.87
CA HIS A 189 11.35 7.81 -19.93
C HIS A 189 12.58 7.23 -20.67
N PRO A 190 13.82 7.62 -20.32
CA PRO A 190 15.02 7.28 -21.11
C PRO A 190 15.38 5.79 -21.09
N LEU A 191 14.98 5.06 -20.03
CA LEU A 191 15.20 3.61 -19.92
C LEU A 191 14.12 2.77 -20.62
N ALA A 192 13.04 3.38 -21.09
CA ALA A 192 11.99 2.65 -21.79
C ALA A 192 12.36 2.50 -23.27
N SER A 193 12.32 1.28 -23.81
CA SER A 193 12.56 1.05 -25.24
C SER A 193 11.53 1.75 -26.13
N ARG A 194 10.34 2.03 -25.58
CA ARG A 194 9.23 2.73 -26.23
C ARG A 194 8.63 3.73 -25.25
N SER A 195 8.26 4.91 -25.73
CA SER A 195 7.58 5.94 -24.92
C SER A 195 6.15 5.54 -24.53
N TYR A 196 5.54 4.62 -25.29
CA TYR A 196 4.24 4.06 -24.99
C TYR A 196 4.10 2.62 -25.48
N ILE A 197 3.12 1.92 -24.91
CA ILE A 197 2.74 0.54 -25.24
C ILE A 197 1.24 0.54 -25.46
N ASP A 198 0.81 0.20 -26.69
CA ASP A 198 -0.61 0.01 -26.99
C ASP A 198 -1.08 -1.32 -26.38
N ILE A 199 -2.23 -1.28 -25.72
CA ILE A 199 -2.86 -2.42 -25.06
C ILE A 199 -4.20 -2.63 -25.74
N GLU A 200 -4.33 -3.75 -26.42
CA GLU A 200 -5.59 -4.21 -27.01
C GLU A 200 -6.26 -5.18 -26.04
N LEU A 201 -7.48 -4.84 -25.60
CA LEU A 201 -8.28 -5.79 -24.83
C LEU A 201 -8.91 -6.83 -25.76
N PRO A 202 -9.19 -8.05 -25.28
CA PRO A 202 -9.79 -9.11 -26.11
C PRO A 202 -11.17 -8.76 -26.71
N THR A 203 -11.84 -7.76 -26.17
CA THR A 203 -13.24 -7.43 -26.49
C THR A 203 -13.34 -6.11 -27.27
N LYS A 204 -13.87 -6.19 -28.50
CA LYS A 204 -13.97 -5.03 -29.42
C LYS A 204 -14.96 -3.95 -29.00
N GLU A 205 -15.88 -4.24 -28.08
CA GLU A 205 -16.96 -3.33 -27.67
C GLU A 205 -16.61 -2.45 -26.47
N THR A 206 -15.39 -2.52 -25.93
CA THR A 206 -15.06 -1.85 -24.68
C THR A 206 -14.74 -0.38 -24.92
N HIS A 207 -15.73 0.48 -24.71
CA HIS A 207 -15.47 1.90 -24.46
C HIS A 207 -14.78 2.05 -23.10
N TYR A 208 -13.89 3.03 -22.96
CA TYR A 208 -13.20 3.30 -21.70
C TYR A 208 -14.14 3.71 -20.56
N ILE A 209 -15.36 4.14 -20.89
CA ILE A 209 -16.38 4.53 -19.93
C ILE A 209 -16.82 3.31 -19.11
N GLY A 210 -16.63 3.38 -17.79
CA GLY A 210 -17.02 2.31 -16.86
C GLY A 210 -16.00 1.20 -16.70
N LEU A 211 -14.81 1.33 -17.31
CA LEU A 211 -13.69 0.47 -16.97
C LEU A 211 -13.22 0.74 -15.55
N LYS A 212 -12.89 -0.34 -14.87
CA LYS A 212 -12.06 -0.29 -13.68
C LYS A 212 -10.65 -0.66 -14.11
N THR A 213 -9.68 0.07 -13.60
CA THR A 213 -8.27 -0.18 -13.87
C THR A 213 -7.50 -0.05 -12.57
N ARG A 214 -6.48 -0.88 -12.43
CA ARG A 214 -5.49 -0.79 -11.36
C ARG A 214 -4.13 -1.02 -11.97
N ILE A 215 -3.16 -0.21 -11.58
CA ILE A 215 -1.78 -0.31 -12.04
C ILE A 215 -0.82 -0.27 -10.84
N SER A 216 0.23 -1.08 -10.88
CA SER A 216 1.30 -1.06 -9.88
C SER A 216 2.63 -1.46 -10.52
N THR A 217 3.72 -0.88 -10.03
CA THR A 217 5.09 -1.26 -10.40
C THR A 217 5.60 -2.41 -9.52
N ILE A 218 6.41 -3.28 -10.10
CA ILE A 218 7.18 -4.34 -9.44
C ILE A 218 8.54 -4.47 -10.15
N GLY A 219 9.54 -3.76 -9.64
CA GLY A 219 10.88 -3.76 -10.25
C GLY A 219 10.86 -3.23 -11.69
N SER A 220 11.24 -4.06 -12.66
CA SER A 220 11.20 -3.73 -14.10
C SER A 220 9.86 -4.02 -14.76
N TYR A 221 8.85 -4.44 -13.99
CA TYR A 221 7.54 -4.78 -14.49
C TYR A 221 6.46 -3.81 -14.00
N ILE A 222 5.43 -3.64 -14.82
CA ILE A 222 4.18 -2.98 -14.45
C ILE A 222 3.07 -4.02 -14.58
N ILE A 223 2.26 -4.17 -13.53
CA ILE A 223 1.06 -4.98 -13.56
C ILE A 223 -0.14 -4.09 -13.79
N ILE A 224 -1.02 -4.49 -14.70
CA ILE A 224 -2.26 -3.79 -15.00
C ILE A 224 -3.40 -4.78 -14.85
N ALA A 225 -4.35 -4.49 -13.97
CA ALA A 225 -5.65 -5.16 -13.96
C ALA A 225 -6.65 -4.26 -14.67
N VAL A 226 -7.35 -4.83 -15.65
CA VAL A 226 -8.43 -4.17 -16.38
C VAL A 226 -9.67 -5.02 -16.27
N GLY A 227 -10.79 -4.40 -15.94
CA GLY A 227 -12.04 -5.10 -15.75
C GLY A 227 -13.21 -4.22 -16.15
N LEU A 228 -14.28 -4.89 -16.55
CA LEU A 228 -15.44 -4.25 -17.13
C LEU A 228 -16.47 -3.94 -16.06
N GLY A 229 -17.17 -2.83 -16.25
CA GLY A 229 -18.31 -2.46 -15.42
C GLY A 229 -19.38 -3.57 -15.44
N PRO A 230 -20.28 -3.59 -14.44
CA PRO A 230 -21.24 -4.66 -14.29
C PRO A 230 -22.11 -4.85 -15.54
N GLU A 231 -22.47 -3.80 -16.24
CA GLU A 231 -23.42 -3.91 -17.36
C GLU A 231 -22.79 -4.44 -18.67
N VAL A 232 -21.48 -4.72 -18.69
CA VAL A 232 -20.74 -5.09 -19.91
C VAL A 232 -20.21 -6.52 -19.83
N ASN A 233 -20.58 -7.35 -20.81
CA ASN A 233 -20.01 -8.68 -20.98
C ASN A 233 -18.59 -8.59 -21.55
N GLY A 234 -17.67 -9.41 -21.05
CA GLY A 234 -16.29 -9.47 -21.50
C GLY A 234 -15.39 -10.26 -20.56
N ALA A 235 -14.14 -9.82 -20.42
CA ALA A 235 -13.15 -10.49 -19.60
C ALA A 235 -12.45 -9.51 -18.66
N ASP A 236 -12.20 -9.94 -17.43
CA ASP A 236 -11.21 -9.31 -16.57
C ASP A 236 -9.83 -9.81 -17.01
N VAL A 237 -8.90 -8.89 -17.20
CA VAL A 237 -7.57 -9.19 -17.73
C VAL A 237 -6.51 -8.66 -16.78
N ILE A 238 -5.52 -9.49 -16.48
CA ILE A 238 -4.30 -9.11 -15.76
C ILE A 238 -3.15 -9.17 -16.76
N LEU A 239 -2.48 -8.04 -16.93
CA LEU A 239 -1.38 -7.84 -17.85
C LEU A 239 -0.10 -7.61 -17.07
N LEU A 240 1.01 -8.13 -17.60
CA LEU A 240 2.37 -7.82 -17.17
C LEU A 240 3.07 -7.09 -18.31
N VAL A 241 3.68 -5.96 -17.97
CA VAL A 241 4.44 -5.14 -18.91
C VAL A 241 5.89 -5.07 -18.44
N ASP A 242 6.82 -5.63 -19.20
CA ASP A 242 8.24 -5.31 -19.05
C ASP A 242 8.43 -3.93 -19.69
N TRP A 243 8.39 -2.88 -18.86
CA TRP A 243 8.31 -1.51 -19.34
C TRP A 243 9.63 -1.04 -19.97
N GLN A 244 10.75 -1.64 -19.57
CA GLN A 244 12.06 -1.34 -20.16
C GLN A 244 12.17 -1.94 -21.56
N LYS A 245 11.67 -3.16 -21.76
CA LYS A 245 11.71 -3.84 -23.07
C LYS A 245 10.52 -3.51 -23.96
N GLY A 246 9.43 -3.00 -23.40
CA GLY A 246 8.18 -2.76 -24.11
C GLY A 246 7.40 -4.04 -24.41
N HIS A 247 7.61 -5.11 -23.64
CA HIS A 247 6.93 -6.39 -23.85
C HIS A 247 5.66 -6.48 -22.99
N LEU A 248 4.52 -6.70 -23.65
CA LEU A 248 3.23 -6.91 -23.02
C LEU A 248 2.90 -8.41 -23.00
N THR A 249 2.58 -8.95 -21.83
CA THR A 249 2.12 -10.34 -21.67
C THR A 249 0.80 -10.36 -20.92
N THR A 250 -0.16 -11.14 -21.42
CA THR A 250 -1.40 -11.42 -20.67
C THR A 250 -1.12 -12.53 -19.66
N LEU A 251 -1.11 -12.20 -18.37
CA LEU A 251 -0.92 -13.18 -17.30
C LEU A 251 -2.16 -14.03 -17.07
N ARG A 252 -3.34 -13.43 -17.19
CA ARG A 252 -4.62 -14.07 -16.92
C ARG A 252 -5.74 -13.34 -17.62
N ALA A 253 -6.68 -14.08 -18.19
CA ALA A 253 -7.96 -13.59 -18.67
C ALA A 253 -9.07 -14.48 -18.12
N THR A 254 -10.07 -13.88 -17.50
CA THR A 254 -11.21 -14.59 -16.89
C THR A 254 -12.52 -13.96 -17.31
N PRO A 255 -13.65 -14.69 -17.29
CA PRO A 255 -14.96 -14.10 -17.53
C PRO A 255 -15.20 -12.86 -16.66
N THR A 256 -16.01 -11.90 -17.14
CA THR A 256 -16.30 -10.66 -16.40
C THR A 256 -16.67 -10.94 -14.95
N ARG A 257 -16.12 -10.12 -14.06
CA ARG A 257 -16.37 -10.13 -12.62
C ARG A 257 -15.79 -11.35 -11.90
N ALA A 258 -14.94 -12.16 -12.51
CA ALA A 258 -14.19 -13.14 -11.73
C ALA A 258 -13.34 -12.41 -10.68
N TYR A 259 -12.80 -11.25 -11.02
CA TYR A 259 -12.07 -10.37 -10.12
C TYR A 259 -12.73 -9.00 -10.00
N LEU A 260 -12.58 -8.36 -8.85
CA LEU A 260 -13.11 -7.01 -8.62
C LEU A 260 -12.21 -5.90 -9.18
N THR A 261 -11.33 -6.25 -10.12
CA THR A 261 -10.40 -5.35 -10.81
C THR A 261 -9.47 -4.59 -9.85
N ASP A 262 -9.09 -5.24 -8.77
CA ASP A 262 -8.11 -4.73 -7.83
C ASP A 262 -7.17 -5.86 -7.43
N PHE A 263 -5.93 -5.50 -7.13
CA PHE A 263 -4.90 -6.40 -6.68
C PHE A 263 -3.93 -5.69 -5.76
N ILE A 264 -3.27 -6.49 -4.93
CA ILE A 264 -2.20 -6.07 -4.05
C ILE A 264 -0.93 -6.77 -4.52
N VAL A 265 0.14 -6.01 -4.68
CA VAL A 265 1.50 -6.56 -4.73
C VAL A 265 1.89 -6.86 -3.29
N VAL A 266 2.07 -8.13 -2.93
CA VAL A 266 2.45 -8.54 -1.56
C VAL A 266 3.97 -8.70 -1.45
N SER A 267 4.59 -9.22 -2.50
CA SER A 267 6.05 -9.28 -2.68
C SER A 267 6.40 -9.09 -4.17
N ASN A 268 7.68 -9.24 -4.51
CA ASN A 268 8.16 -9.23 -5.90
C ASN A 268 7.49 -10.25 -6.83
N ASP A 269 7.04 -11.35 -6.28
CA ASP A 269 6.51 -12.48 -7.01
C ASP A 269 5.14 -12.92 -6.50
N VAL A 270 4.59 -12.31 -5.44
CA VAL A 270 3.29 -12.69 -4.89
C VAL A 270 2.30 -11.53 -5.07
N LEU A 271 1.17 -11.84 -5.69
CA LEU A 271 0.01 -10.96 -5.84
C LEU A 271 -1.16 -11.51 -5.03
N ALA A 272 -1.99 -10.63 -4.50
CA ALA A 272 -3.29 -10.98 -3.94
C ALA A 272 -4.41 -10.36 -4.80
N LEU A 273 -5.29 -11.21 -5.34
CA LEU A 273 -6.42 -10.83 -6.19
C LEU A 273 -7.73 -11.02 -5.44
N VAL A 274 -8.65 -10.05 -5.51
CA VAL A 274 -9.97 -10.20 -4.87
C VAL A 274 -10.96 -10.85 -5.84
N GLN A 275 -11.37 -12.09 -5.54
CA GLN A 275 -12.39 -12.81 -6.28
C GLN A 275 -13.79 -12.41 -5.82
N GLY A 276 -14.59 -11.84 -6.72
CA GLY A 276 -15.94 -11.37 -6.39
C GLY A 276 -16.92 -12.52 -6.12
N PRO A 277 -17.18 -13.41 -7.12
CA PRO A 277 -18.09 -14.53 -7.01
C PRO A 277 -17.61 -15.60 -6.00
N GLY A 278 -16.30 -15.80 -5.92
CA GLY A 278 -15.69 -16.75 -4.98
C GLY A 278 -15.65 -16.25 -3.54
N ASN A 279 -15.90 -14.96 -3.29
CA ASN A 279 -15.75 -14.32 -1.98
C ASN A 279 -14.43 -14.73 -1.30
N ALA A 280 -13.33 -14.61 -2.04
CA ALA A 280 -12.01 -15.08 -1.60
C ALA A 280 -10.92 -14.09 -2.03
N LEU A 281 -9.83 -14.08 -1.28
CA LEU A 281 -8.57 -13.45 -1.67
C LEU A 281 -7.66 -14.53 -2.25
N GLU A 282 -7.40 -14.46 -3.54
CA GLU A 282 -6.54 -15.40 -4.23
C GLU A 282 -5.08 -14.94 -4.18
N LEU A 283 -4.23 -15.73 -3.54
CA LEU A 283 -2.79 -15.52 -3.58
C LEU A 283 -2.21 -16.22 -4.79
N CYS A 284 -1.47 -15.47 -5.60
CA CYS A 284 -0.85 -15.94 -6.82
C CYS A 284 0.65 -15.67 -6.83
N ARG A 285 1.43 -16.61 -7.38
CA ARG A 285 2.85 -16.42 -7.69
C ARG A 285 3.04 -16.05 -9.16
N LEU A 286 3.79 -14.99 -9.41
CA LEU A 286 4.30 -14.64 -10.72
C LEU A 286 5.50 -15.54 -11.03
N THR A 287 5.37 -16.42 -12.01
CA THR A 287 6.45 -17.31 -12.41
C THR A 287 7.38 -16.61 -13.38
N SER A 288 8.67 -16.53 -13.05
CA SER A 288 9.70 -16.08 -13.99
C SER A 288 9.94 -17.15 -15.05
N GLY A 289 9.77 -16.81 -16.32
CA GLY A 289 9.98 -17.71 -17.45
C GLY A 289 9.90 -16.96 -18.79
N PRO A 290 10.13 -17.64 -19.92
CA PRO A 290 10.01 -17.02 -21.25
C PRO A 290 8.58 -16.51 -21.50
N THR A 291 7.59 -17.18 -20.91
CA THR A 291 6.19 -16.78 -20.86
C THR A 291 5.79 -16.61 -19.40
N PRO A 292 5.89 -15.39 -18.82
CA PRO A 292 5.49 -15.18 -17.44
C PRO A 292 4.01 -15.51 -17.27
N SER A 293 3.67 -16.15 -16.16
CA SER A 293 2.32 -16.62 -15.88
C SER A 293 1.99 -16.38 -14.41
N LEU A 294 0.69 -16.36 -14.10
CA LEU A 294 0.23 -16.17 -12.75
C LEU A 294 -0.35 -17.48 -12.21
N GLN A 295 0.41 -18.14 -11.33
CA GLN A 295 0.04 -19.41 -10.71
C GLN A 295 -0.70 -19.18 -9.40
N THR A 296 -1.89 -19.73 -9.26
CA THR A 296 -2.61 -19.72 -7.99
C THR A 296 -1.89 -20.56 -6.94
N ILE A 297 -1.58 -19.97 -5.79
CA ILE A 297 -0.99 -20.66 -4.63
C ILE A 297 -2.09 -21.15 -3.71
N CYS A 298 -3.00 -20.25 -3.31
CA CYS A 298 -4.15 -20.58 -2.47
C CYS A 298 -5.28 -19.55 -2.60
N LEU A 299 -6.47 -19.94 -2.14
CA LEU A 299 -7.65 -19.09 -1.98
C LEU A 299 -7.94 -18.92 -0.49
N LEU A 300 -7.82 -17.70 0.00
CA LEU A 300 -8.16 -17.35 1.37
C LEU A 300 -9.61 -16.86 1.40
N GLU A 301 -10.54 -17.68 1.88
CA GLU A 301 -11.97 -17.31 1.91
C GLU A 301 -12.19 -16.06 2.76
N LEU A 302 -12.94 -15.09 2.25
CA LEU A 302 -13.35 -13.88 2.97
C LEU A 302 -14.53 -14.18 3.90
N PRO A 303 -14.95 -13.25 4.78
CA PRO A 303 -16.09 -13.48 5.66
C PRO A 303 -17.32 -13.96 4.89
N PRO A 304 -17.99 -15.05 5.32
CA PRO A 304 -19.03 -15.68 4.53
C PRO A 304 -20.22 -14.75 4.36
N LEU A 305 -20.63 -14.54 3.11
CA LEU A 305 -21.77 -13.71 2.75
C LEU A 305 -23.07 -14.53 2.73
N LEU A 306 -24.21 -13.86 2.90
CA LEU A 306 -25.53 -14.47 2.68
C LEU A 306 -25.69 -14.88 1.21
N PRO A 307 -26.48 -15.92 0.88
CA PRO A 307 -26.57 -16.46 -0.48
C PRO A 307 -27.02 -15.45 -1.57
N TYR A 308 -27.74 -14.40 -1.17
CA TYR A 308 -28.22 -13.34 -2.05
C TYR A 308 -27.31 -12.11 -2.06
N VAL A 309 -26.17 -12.16 -1.37
CA VAL A 309 -25.20 -11.08 -1.26
C VAL A 309 -23.93 -11.48 -2.01
N ARG A 310 -23.37 -10.54 -2.77
CA ARG A 310 -22.10 -10.76 -3.50
C ARG A 310 -21.21 -9.54 -3.40
N LEU A 311 -19.91 -9.73 -3.48
CA LEU A 311 -18.97 -8.63 -3.65
C LEU A 311 -19.11 -8.03 -5.05
N VAL A 312 -19.13 -6.70 -5.14
CA VAL A 312 -19.29 -5.96 -6.40
C VAL A 312 -18.17 -4.94 -6.64
N ALA A 313 -17.42 -4.60 -5.60
CA ALA A 313 -16.22 -3.78 -5.72
C ALA A 313 -15.25 -4.12 -4.58
N ALA A 314 -13.96 -4.02 -4.89
CA ALA A 314 -12.90 -3.95 -3.91
C ALA A 314 -12.09 -2.68 -4.18
N SER A 315 -11.55 -2.10 -3.13
CA SER A 315 -10.46 -1.14 -3.20
C SER A 315 -9.37 -1.59 -2.25
N SER A 316 -8.14 -1.70 -2.74
CA SER A 316 -6.99 -2.11 -1.96
C SER A 316 -6.03 -0.93 -1.74
N LYS A 317 -5.51 -0.84 -0.52
CA LYS A 317 -4.45 0.10 -0.15
C LYS A 317 -3.36 -0.68 0.56
N THR A 318 -2.15 -0.55 0.07
CA THR A 318 -0.91 -0.99 0.71
C THR A 318 0.11 0.11 0.43
N GLU A 319 1.13 0.22 1.26
CA GLU A 319 2.28 1.03 0.87
C GLU A 319 2.89 0.43 -0.40
N HIS A 320 3.18 1.27 -1.38
CA HIS A 320 3.74 0.80 -2.66
C HIS A 320 5.02 0.01 -2.38
N HIS A 321 5.01 -1.28 -2.73
CA HIS A 321 6.17 -2.16 -2.57
C HIS A 321 7.26 -1.70 -3.53
N THR A 322 8.11 -0.80 -3.03
CA THR A 322 9.35 -0.49 -3.70
C THR A 322 10.31 -1.62 -3.29
N SER A 323 10.41 -2.70 -4.07
CA SER A 323 11.25 -3.85 -3.72
C SER A 323 12.74 -3.53 -3.65
N ALA A 324 13.42 -3.92 -2.56
CA ALA A 324 14.84 -3.64 -2.34
C ALA A 324 15.83 -4.45 -3.21
N ILE A 325 15.32 -5.40 -4.00
CA ILE A 325 16.09 -6.32 -4.85
C ILE A 325 16.19 -5.73 -6.25
N ASP A 326 16.97 -4.67 -6.39
CA ASP A 326 17.54 -4.34 -7.68
C ASP A 326 19.04 -4.53 -7.57
N ILE A 327 19.57 -5.51 -8.29
CA ILE A 327 20.99 -5.91 -8.25
C ILE A 327 21.87 -4.79 -8.85
N HIS A 328 21.28 -3.87 -9.62
CA HIS A 328 21.93 -2.66 -10.12
C HIS A 328 21.97 -1.53 -9.08
N ARG A 329 22.49 -1.80 -7.88
CA ARG A 329 22.64 -0.84 -6.77
C ARG A 329 23.73 0.23 -6.96
N GLN A 330 24.57 0.15 -8.01
CA GLN A 330 25.84 0.88 -8.02
C GLN A 330 25.75 2.40 -8.30
N THR A 331 24.60 2.94 -8.73
CA THR A 331 24.48 4.38 -9.05
C THR A 331 23.35 5.10 -8.32
N ARG A 332 22.70 4.45 -7.35
CA ARG A 332 21.54 5.05 -6.69
C ARG A 332 21.95 6.04 -5.60
N PRO A 333 21.32 7.22 -5.53
CA PRO A 333 21.42 8.03 -4.33
C PRO A 333 20.92 7.20 -3.13
N PRO A 334 21.59 7.25 -1.97
CA PRO A 334 21.16 6.51 -0.80
C PRO A 334 19.72 6.89 -0.44
N PRO A 335 18.88 5.94 0.02
CA PRO A 335 17.57 6.29 0.57
C PRO A 335 17.75 7.40 1.60
N ARG A 336 16.89 8.41 1.59
CA ARG A 336 17.08 9.60 2.42
C ARG A 336 16.49 9.45 3.82
N HIS A 337 15.50 8.57 3.96
CA HIS A 337 14.91 8.24 5.25
C HIS A 337 15.80 7.27 6.01
N LEU A 338 16.07 7.60 7.27
CA LEU A 338 16.80 6.71 8.19
C LEU A 338 15.99 5.45 8.51
N PHE A 339 14.66 5.56 8.49
CA PHE A 339 13.75 4.48 8.86
C PHE A 339 12.71 4.29 7.77
N SER A 340 12.64 3.08 7.24
CA SER A 340 11.52 2.63 6.42
C SER A 340 10.75 1.56 7.19
N PRO A 341 9.42 1.44 7.01
CA PRO A 341 8.70 0.30 7.57
C PRO A 341 9.25 -1.02 7.01
N SER A 342 9.12 -2.08 7.81
CA SER A 342 9.40 -3.44 7.34
C SER A 342 8.44 -3.79 6.20
N GLN A 343 8.97 -4.08 5.00
CA GLN A 343 8.17 -4.40 3.83
C GLN A 343 7.34 -5.67 4.02
N ASP A 344 7.90 -6.64 4.75
CA ASP A 344 7.23 -7.90 5.01
C ASP A 344 6.05 -7.68 5.95
N ASP A 345 6.10 -6.69 6.84
CA ASP A 345 5.02 -6.43 7.79
C ASP A 345 4.09 -5.29 7.38
N THR A 346 4.18 -4.80 6.14
CA THR A 346 3.31 -3.75 5.63
C THR A 346 1.84 -4.14 5.78
N LEU A 347 1.02 -3.16 6.15
CA LEU A 347 -0.41 -3.31 6.31
C LEU A 347 -1.09 -3.32 4.95
N VAL A 348 -1.97 -4.28 4.76
CA VAL A 348 -2.85 -4.43 3.61
C VAL A 348 -4.27 -4.09 4.07
N ILE A 349 -4.84 -3.07 3.45
CA ILE A 349 -6.22 -2.63 3.67
C ILE A 349 -7.06 -2.97 2.45
N LEU A 350 -8.14 -3.72 2.68
CA LEU A 350 -9.12 -4.10 1.67
C LEU A 350 -10.48 -3.50 2.04
N ALA A 351 -10.95 -2.53 1.27
CA ALA A 351 -12.31 -2.02 1.34
C ALA A 351 -13.21 -2.82 0.39
N LEU A 352 -14.09 -3.64 0.95
CA LEU A 352 -14.93 -4.59 0.22
C LEU A 352 -16.37 -4.11 0.23
N SER A 353 -16.96 -3.94 -0.96
CA SER A 353 -18.35 -3.53 -1.11
C SER A 353 -19.21 -4.70 -1.57
N ALA A 354 -20.17 -5.06 -0.73
CA ALA A 354 -21.13 -6.12 -0.96
C ALA A 354 -22.48 -5.53 -1.40
N ARG A 355 -23.12 -6.14 -2.39
CA ARG A 355 -24.46 -5.79 -2.88
C ARG A 355 -25.45 -6.88 -2.51
N ILE A 356 -26.56 -6.47 -1.90
CA ILE A 356 -27.73 -7.30 -1.61
C ILE A 356 -28.60 -7.39 -2.86
N SER A 357 -28.85 -8.60 -3.36
CA SER A 357 -29.70 -8.84 -4.54
C SER A 357 -31.14 -8.36 -4.31
N GLY A 358 -31.80 -7.88 -5.36
CA GLY A 358 -33.17 -7.34 -5.30
C GLY A 358 -33.26 -5.89 -4.82
N SER A 359 -32.15 -5.26 -4.42
CA SER A 359 -32.08 -3.82 -4.16
C SER A 359 -31.41 -3.09 -5.32
N ALA A 360 -32.15 -2.15 -5.95
CA ALA A 360 -31.63 -1.40 -7.09
C ALA A 360 -30.38 -0.60 -6.70
N PHE A 361 -30.38 0.11 -5.55
CA PHE A 361 -29.26 0.94 -5.09
C PHE A 361 -29.14 1.11 -3.56
N VAL A 362 -30.10 0.63 -2.76
CA VAL A 362 -30.18 0.92 -1.30
C VAL A 362 -29.44 -0.13 -0.45
N GLY A 363 -29.00 -1.23 -1.07
CA GLY A 363 -28.44 -2.40 -0.36
C GLY A 363 -26.94 -2.61 -0.52
N MET A 364 -26.14 -1.56 -0.69
CA MET A 364 -24.68 -1.71 -0.69
C MET A 364 -24.14 -1.50 0.72
N LYS A 365 -23.34 -2.46 1.21
CA LYS A 365 -22.58 -2.32 2.46
C LYS A 365 -21.10 -2.42 2.14
N THR A 366 -20.32 -1.47 2.65
CA THR A 366 -18.87 -1.52 2.59
C THR A 366 -18.33 -1.87 3.97
N TYR A 367 -17.34 -2.75 4.01
CA TYR A 367 -16.56 -3.04 5.19
C TYR A 367 -15.07 -3.01 4.84
N THR A 368 -14.22 -2.80 5.84
CA THR A 368 -12.78 -2.78 5.65
C THR A 368 -12.15 -3.95 6.37
N LEU A 369 -11.26 -4.67 5.69
CA LEU A 369 -10.43 -5.74 6.22
C LEU A 369 -8.97 -5.26 6.24
N ALA A 370 -8.35 -5.27 7.41
CA ALA A 370 -6.93 -5.02 7.60
C ALA A 370 -6.20 -6.34 7.88
N THR A 371 -5.11 -6.60 7.18
CA THR A 371 -4.22 -7.76 7.39
C THR A 371 -2.77 -7.35 7.17
N GLN A 372 -1.79 -8.14 7.60
CA GLN A 372 -0.37 -7.88 7.31
C GLN A 372 0.07 -8.64 6.05
N ALA A 373 0.99 -8.06 5.28
CA ALA A 373 1.61 -8.71 4.13
C ALA A 373 2.31 -10.02 4.55
N SER A 374 2.99 -10.04 5.70
CA SER A 374 3.69 -11.21 6.25
C SER A 374 2.75 -12.36 6.54
N THR A 375 1.51 -12.07 6.95
CA THR A 375 0.46 -13.09 7.06
C THR A 375 0.18 -13.70 5.69
N LEU A 376 -0.07 -12.88 4.66
CA LEU A 376 -0.36 -13.38 3.31
C LEU A 376 0.83 -14.17 2.74
N LEU A 377 2.06 -13.70 2.97
CA LEU A 377 3.29 -14.39 2.55
C LEU A 377 3.45 -15.73 3.25
N SER A 378 3.13 -15.84 4.54
CA SER A 378 3.19 -17.13 5.25
C SER A 378 2.30 -18.20 4.60
N TYR A 379 1.09 -17.82 4.14
CA TYR A 379 0.22 -18.73 3.39
C TYR A 379 0.76 -19.04 1.99
N ALA A 380 1.42 -18.08 1.35
CA ALA A 380 2.08 -18.26 0.05
C ALA A 380 3.30 -19.21 0.13
N GLU A 381 4.00 -19.23 1.26
CA GLU A 381 5.20 -20.05 1.47
C GLU A 381 4.85 -21.49 1.88
N CYS A 382 3.96 -21.66 2.86
CA CYS A 382 3.61 -22.97 3.41
C CYS A 382 3.06 -23.96 2.37
N ARG A 383 2.45 -23.48 1.28
CA ARG A 383 1.76 -24.32 0.29
C ARG A 383 2.53 -24.59 -0.99
N SER A 384 3.77 -24.13 -1.09
CA SER A 384 4.63 -24.47 -2.24
C SER A 384 4.93 -25.97 -2.38
N GLN A 385 4.65 -26.79 -1.34
CA GLN A 385 5.05 -28.20 -1.29
C GLN A 385 3.89 -29.20 -1.45
N ASP A 386 2.64 -28.84 -1.13
CA ASP A 386 1.50 -29.79 -1.13
C ASP A 386 0.41 -29.40 -2.13
N SER A 387 0.14 -30.29 -3.09
CA SER A 387 -0.86 -30.07 -4.15
C SER A 387 -2.32 -30.23 -3.69
N SER A 388 -2.56 -30.64 -2.43
CA SER A 388 -3.89 -31.00 -1.94
C SER A 388 -4.55 -29.85 -1.16
N GLY A 389 -5.54 -29.22 -1.79
CA GLY A 389 -6.51 -28.31 -1.18
C GLY A 389 -6.10 -26.83 -1.18
N LEU A 390 -6.30 -26.13 -2.29
CA LEU A 390 -5.97 -24.69 -2.47
C LEU A 390 -6.75 -23.73 -1.55
N VAL A 391 -7.85 -24.14 -0.93
CA VAL A 391 -8.73 -23.23 -0.19
C VAL A 391 -8.38 -23.23 1.31
N VAL A 392 -8.33 -22.05 1.92
CA VAL A 392 -8.18 -21.83 3.36
C VAL A 392 -9.44 -21.13 3.86
N PRO A 393 -10.25 -21.79 4.71
CA PRO A 393 -11.53 -21.22 5.14
C PRO A 393 -11.31 -20.00 6.05
N TRP A 394 -12.27 -19.07 6.04
CA TRP A 394 -12.19 -17.83 6.83
C TRP A 394 -11.83 -18.11 8.29
N ASP A 395 -12.46 -19.09 8.93
CA ASP A 395 -12.25 -19.42 10.35
C ASP A 395 -10.80 -19.84 10.68
N ALA A 396 -10.04 -20.30 9.68
CA ALA A 396 -8.66 -20.73 9.87
C ALA A 396 -7.64 -19.57 9.76
N TRP A 397 -7.88 -18.57 8.88
CA TRP A 397 -6.90 -17.50 8.62
C TRP A 397 -7.38 -16.11 9.02
N GLY A 398 -8.68 -15.83 8.88
CA GLY A 398 -9.26 -14.50 9.04
C GLY A 398 -9.23 -14.02 10.49
N PRO A 399 -9.93 -14.67 11.43
CA PRO A 399 -10.03 -14.21 12.81
C PRO A 399 -8.68 -13.92 13.50
N PRO A 400 -7.64 -14.78 13.41
CA PRO A 400 -6.38 -14.51 14.10
C PRO A 400 -5.52 -13.42 13.43
N SER A 401 -5.65 -13.23 12.12
CA SER A 401 -4.68 -12.47 11.33
C SER A 401 -5.23 -11.23 10.65
N SER A 402 -6.51 -10.93 10.87
CA SER A 402 -7.16 -9.76 10.31
C SER A 402 -7.97 -8.95 11.33
N ARG A 403 -8.30 -7.71 10.97
CA ARG A 403 -9.24 -6.85 11.68
C ARG A 403 -10.28 -6.32 10.70
N CYS A 404 -11.56 -6.51 11.02
CA CYS A 404 -12.67 -5.99 10.24
C CYS A 404 -13.24 -4.72 10.91
N PHE A 405 -13.59 -3.74 10.08
CA PHE A 405 -14.22 -2.48 10.49
C PHE A 405 -15.50 -2.28 9.67
N ASP A 406 -16.56 -1.84 10.34
CA ASP A 406 -17.80 -1.44 9.66
C ASP A 406 -17.65 0.00 9.11
N GLY A 407 -18.35 0.27 8.02
CA GLY A 407 -18.50 1.61 7.47
C GLY A 407 -17.80 1.87 6.13
N HIS A 408 -18.18 3.00 5.55
CA HIS A 408 -17.69 3.46 4.26
C HIS A 408 -16.32 4.11 4.42
N SER A 409 -15.25 3.41 4.03
CA SER A 409 -14.02 4.07 3.58
C SER A 409 -14.16 4.67 2.17
N GLY A 410 -15.37 4.63 1.59
CA GLY A 410 -15.66 4.81 0.17
C GLY A 410 -15.42 6.21 -0.41
N LYS A 411 -14.95 7.18 0.38
CA LYS A 411 -14.50 8.48 -0.15
C LYS A 411 -13.23 8.93 0.55
N SER A 412 -12.14 8.88 -0.20
CA SER A 412 -10.84 9.52 0.03
C SER A 412 -10.04 9.17 1.28
N THR A 413 -10.55 9.35 2.50
CA THR A 413 -9.72 9.63 3.71
C THR A 413 -8.88 8.47 4.28
N ALA A 414 -8.74 7.36 3.58
CA ALA A 414 -7.96 6.22 4.06
C ALA A 414 -6.52 6.27 3.51
N ALA A 415 -5.50 6.39 4.35
CA ALA A 415 -4.10 6.26 3.93
C ALA A 415 -3.37 5.19 4.71
N VAL A 416 -2.43 4.53 4.05
CA VAL A 416 -1.65 3.41 4.58
C VAL A 416 -0.17 3.68 4.35
N ALA A 417 0.64 3.49 5.39
CA ALA A 417 2.10 3.53 5.33
C ALA A 417 2.67 2.58 6.37
N GLY A 418 3.48 1.63 5.93
CA GLY A 418 3.98 0.55 6.75
C GLY A 418 2.85 -0.17 7.48
N GLN A 419 2.95 -0.22 8.80
CA GLN A 419 1.98 -0.86 9.69
C GLN A 419 0.83 0.06 10.14
N ARG A 420 0.68 1.23 9.53
CA ARG A 420 -0.27 2.26 9.99
C ARG A 420 -1.35 2.53 8.97
N TRP A 421 -2.54 2.80 9.49
CA TRP A 421 -3.71 3.18 8.71
C TRP A 421 -4.40 4.37 9.35
N ILE A 422 -4.64 5.41 8.56
CA ILE A 422 -5.47 6.53 8.97
C ILE A 422 -6.83 6.36 8.34
N ALA A 423 -7.88 6.35 9.16
CA ALA A 423 -9.27 6.39 8.69
C ALA A 423 -10.19 6.79 9.84
N GLN A 424 -11.33 7.42 9.49
CA GLN A 424 -12.38 7.77 10.45
C GLN A 424 -11.86 8.65 11.60
N GLY A 425 -10.96 9.59 11.30
CA GLY A 425 -10.41 10.50 12.32
C GLY A 425 -9.54 9.80 13.37
N ALA A 426 -8.95 8.65 13.05
CA ALA A 426 -8.02 7.94 13.93
C ALA A 426 -6.82 7.40 13.15
N ILE A 427 -5.67 7.35 13.83
CA ILE A 427 -4.48 6.62 13.38
C ILE A 427 -4.49 5.26 14.09
N ARG A 428 -4.44 4.19 13.31
CA ARG A 428 -4.37 2.81 13.81
C ARG A 428 -3.00 2.24 13.48
N ASP A 429 -2.20 1.94 14.50
CA ASP A 429 -0.86 1.33 14.38
C ASP A 429 -0.97 -0.17 14.70
N PHE A 430 -0.72 -1.01 13.69
CA PHE A 430 -0.80 -2.46 13.78
C PHE A 430 0.55 -3.12 14.09
N CYS A 431 1.58 -2.36 14.49
CA CYS A 431 2.87 -2.90 14.88
C CYS A 431 2.73 -3.78 16.15
N PRO A 432 2.85 -5.12 16.07
CA PRO A 432 2.48 -6.00 17.18
C PRO A 432 3.22 -5.70 18.49
N ARG A 433 4.45 -5.21 18.37
CA ARG A 433 5.34 -4.91 19.50
C ARG A 433 4.92 -3.63 20.21
N ARG A 434 4.49 -2.61 19.47
CA ARG A 434 3.92 -1.39 20.04
C ARG A 434 2.58 -1.64 20.69
N VAL A 435 1.74 -2.47 20.07
CA VAL A 435 0.44 -2.82 20.65
C VAL A 435 0.60 -3.53 21.99
N ARG A 436 1.61 -4.41 22.12
CA ARG A 436 1.93 -5.09 23.40
C ARG A 436 2.52 -4.14 24.45
N ALA A 437 3.25 -3.10 24.02
CA ALA A 437 3.86 -2.12 24.92
C ALA A 437 2.87 -1.05 25.40
N SER A 438 1.79 -0.79 24.65
CA SER A 438 0.78 0.20 25.01
C SER A 438 -0.28 -0.38 25.95
N SER A 439 -0.58 0.35 27.02
CA SER A 439 -1.71 0.05 27.90
C SER A 439 -3.07 0.20 27.20
N ASN A 440 -3.12 0.94 26.09
CA ASN A 440 -4.32 1.21 25.30
C ASN A 440 -4.38 0.35 24.02
N GLY A 441 -3.57 -0.71 23.93
CA GLY A 441 -3.60 -1.64 22.81
C GLY A 441 -4.93 -2.38 22.73
N ILE A 442 -5.63 -2.29 21.60
CA ILE A 442 -6.85 -3.02 21.32
C ILE A 442 -6.46 -4.43 20.85
N THR A 443 -6.48 -5.37 21.79
CA THR A 443 -6.15 -6.79 21.57
C THR A 443 -7.37 -7.70 21.59
N GLN A 444 -8.51 -7.19 22.06
CA GLN A 444 -9.75 -7.95 22.14
C GLN A 444 -10.27 -8.28 20.74
N ARG A 445 -10.92 -9.44 20.61
CA ARG A 445 -11.64 -9.82 19.40
C ARG A 445 -12.75 -8.81 19.13
N SER A 446 -12.82 -8.29 17.91
CA SER A 446 -13.97 -7.53 17.43
C SER A 446 -14.94 -8.46 16.72
N LYS A 447 -16.21 -8.10 16.77
CA LYS A 447 -17.30 -8.88 16.21
C LYS A 447 -18.19 -7.95 15.39
N MET A 448 -18.21 -8.14 14.07
CA MET A 448 -19.20 -7.48 13.23
C MET A 448 -20.44 -8.37 13.16
N PRO A 449 -21.65 -7.83 13.37
CA PRO A 449 -22.86 -8.64 13.35
C PRO A 449 -23.13 -9.19 11.95
N ALA A 450 -23.73 -10.39 11.88
CA ALA A 450 -24.15 -11.02 10.63
C ALA A 450 -24.95 -10.04 9.75
N ASP A 451 -25.89 -9.33 10.39
CA ASP A 451 -26.73 -8.30 9.79
C ASP A 451 -27.31 -8.76 8.42
N ARG A 452 -27.52 -7.87 7.45
CA ARG A 452 -28.05 -8.20 6.12
C ARG A 452 -27.00 -8.65 5.11
N VAL A 453 -25.75 -8.87 5.52
CA VAL A 453 -24.62 -9.06 4.60
C VAL A 453 -23.90 -10.38 4.83
N PHE A 454 -23.57 -10.69 6.07
CA PHE A 454 -22.79 -11.87 6.41
C PHE A 454 -23.72 -13.00 6.87
N ALA A 455 -23.33 -14.24 6.57
CA ALA A 455 -24.10 -15.43 6.96
C ALA A 455 -24.04 -15.71 8.47
N ARG A 456 -23.04 -15.16 9.15
CA ARG A 456 -22.81 -15.25 10.59
C ARG A 456 -22.00 -14.03 11.04
N ASP A 457 -21.91 -13.85 12.35
CA ASP A 457 -21.08 -12.80 12.91
C ASP A 457 -19.61 -13.00 12.50
N VAL A 458 -18.95 -11.91 12.11
CA VAL A 458 -17.56 -11.92 11.63
C VAL A 458 -16.64 -11.55 12.78
N GLU A 459 -15.88 -12.53 13.26
CA GLU A 459 -14.83 -12.32 14.26
C GLU A 459 -13.51 -11.92 13.61
N SER A 460 -12.78 -11.00 14.24
CA SER A 460 -11.45 -10.58 13.82
C SER A 460 -10.63 -10.07 15.02
N ALA A 461 -9.32 -10.29 15.04
CA ALA A 461 -8.50 -10.14 16.25
C ALA A 461 -7.12 -9.52 16.02
N LEU A 462 -6.81 -9.01 14.82
CA LEU A 462 -5.51 -8.38 14.57
C LEU A 462 -5.35 -7.15 15.49
N PRO A 463 -4.37 -7.17 16.41
CA PRO A 463 -4.26 -6.17 17.46
C PRO A 463 -3.73 -4.86 16.88
N TYR A 464 -4.21 -3.73 17.42
CA TYR A 464 -3.74 -2.41 17.00
C TYR A 464 -3.80 -1.41 18.15
N HIS A 465 -3.05 -0.32 18.02
CA HIS A 465 -3.11 0.83 18.89
C HIS A 465 -3.86 1.94 18.15
N GLU A 466 -4.82 2.59 18.80
CA GLU A 466 -5.59 3.66 18.20
C GLU A 466 -5.24 4.99 18.86
N VAL A 467 -4.98 6.00 18.03
CA VAL A 467 -4.89 7.39 18.47
C VAL A 467 -5.98 8.18 17.76
N SER A 468 -6.92 8.72 18.54
CA SER A 468 -7.98 9.55 18.00
C SER A 468 -7.43 10.93 17.63
N LEU A 469 -7.79 11.41 16.45
CA LEU A 469 -7.46 12.76 15.97
C LEU A 469 -8.53 13.79 16.39
N ALA A 470 -9.52 13.38 17.20
CA ALA A 470 -10.74 14.14 17.50
C ALA A 470 -10.55 15.38 18.39
N GLY A 471 -9.31 15.80 18.68
CA GLY A 471 -9.02 17.02 19.44
C GLY A 471 -9.28 18.34 18.69
N ASN A 472 -9.54 18.30 17.38
CA ASN A 472 -9.92 19.46 16.58
C ASN A 472 -11.38 19.35 16.13
N GLU A 473 -12.31 19.62 17.05
CA GLU A 473 -13.74 19.75 16.77
C GLU A 473 -13.97 20.83 15.69
N GLY A 474 -14.06 20.43 14.41
CA GLY A 474 -14.60 21.29 13.35
C GLY A 474 -13.85 21.29 12.00
N ALA A 475 -12.63 20.76 11.90
CA ALA A 475 -11.96 20.71 10.59
C ALA A 475 -12.41 19.47 9.81
N LEU A 476 -13.24 19.67 8.78
CA LEU A 476 -13.60 18.64 7.81
C LEU A 476 -12.35 18.20 7.03
N VAL A 477 -11.67 17.15 7.50
CA VAL A 477 -10.58 16.52 6.73
C VAL A 477 -11.20 15.87 5.50
N HIS A 478 -10.89 16.39 4.31
CA HIS A 478 -11.38 15.84 3.05
C HIS A 478 -10.61 14.58 2.65
N ASP A 479 -9.31 14.57 2.92
CA ASP A 479 -8.43 13.44 2.65
C ASP A 479 -7.28 13.39 3.64
N ALA A 480 -6.69 12.21 3.80
CA ALA A 480 -5.46 12.01 4.56
C ALA A 480 -4.49 11.24 3.67
N LEU A 481 -3.22 11.63 3.71
CA LEU A 481 -2.11 10.92 3.10
C LEU A 481 -1.09 10.61 4.18
N LEU A 482 -0.40 9.49 4.02
CA LEU A 482 0.50 8.95 5.02
C LEU A 482 1.75 8.41 4.32
N ASP A 483 2.93 8.74 4.85
CA ASP A 483 4.17 8.03 4.56
C ASP A 483 4.84 7.60 5.89
N SER A 484 6.07 7.09 5.81
CA SER A 484 6.83 6.61 6.98
C SER A 484 7.21 7.69 7.99
N GLU A 485 7.17 8.97 7.61
CA GLU A 485 7.63 10.11 8.40
C GLU A 485 6.60 11.23 8.52
N ARG A 486 5.55 11.25 7.70
CA ARG A 486 4.63 12.37 7.58
C ARG A 486 3.19 11.94 7.59
N ILE A 487 2.37 12.78 8.21
CA ILE A 487 0.92 12.75 8.09
C ILE A 487 0.51 14.03 7.37
N MET A 488 -0.26 13.88 6.30
CA MET A 488 -0.76 15.02 5.53
C MET A 488 -2.27 15.00 5.54
N PHE A 489 -2.87 16.13 5.90
CA PHE A 489 -4.33 16.31 5.82
C PHE A 489 -4.66 17.29 4.70
N LEU A 490 -5.58 16.90 3.83
CA LEU A 490 -6.22 17.82 2.88
C LEU A 490 -7.42 18.43 3.59
N VAL A 491 -7.30 19.72 3.94
CA VAL A 491 -8.31 20.47 4.66
C VAL A 491 -8.87 21.55 3.72
N PRO A 492 -10.19 21.73 3.61
CA PRO A 492 -10.77 22.83 2.84
C PRO A 492 -10.33 24.17 3.41
N GLU A 493 -10.00 25.13 2.55
CA GLU A 493 -9.65 26.47 2.99
C GLU A 493 -10.92 27.20 3.50
N PRO A 494 -10.89 27.81 4.71
CA PRO A 494 -12.04 28.54 5.23
C PRO A 494 -12.47 29.65 4.26
N GLY A 495 -13.75 29.65 3.86
CA GLY A 495 -14.28 30.63 2.90
C GLY A 495 -14.03 30.31 1.42
N ARG A 496 -13.29 29.23 1.11
CA ARG A 496 -13.10 28.69 -0.24
C ARG A 496 -13.33 27.17 -0.25
N GLU A 497 -14.41 26.75 0.37
CA GLU A 497 -14.78 25.32 0.51
C GLU A 497 -14.82 24.57 -0.83
N ARG A 498 -14.95 25.31 -1.93
CA ARG A 498 -14.97 24.78 -3.28
C ARG A 498 -13.62 24.81 -4.00
N GLU A 499 -12.76 25.80 -3.82
CA GLU A 499 -11.67 26.02 -4.81
C GLU A 499 -10.27 25.72 -4.30
N ALA A 500 -10.08 25.54 -2.99
CA ALA A 500 -8.75 25.41 -2.42
C ALA A 500 -8.72 24.44 -1.24
N HIS A 501 -7.72 23.56 -1.25
CA HIS A 501 -7.34 22.78 -0.08
C HIS A 501 -5.99 23.26 0.43
N ALA A 502 -5.88 23.42 1.75
CA ALA A 502 -4.60 23.50 2.42
C ALA A 502 -4.14 22.07 2.73
N ILE A 503 -2.88 21.78 2.43
CA ILE A 503 -2.22 20.59 2.94
C ILE A 503 -1.56 20.96 4.25
N CYS A 504 -2.00 20.31 5.32
CA CYS A 504 -1.31 20.37 6.60
C CYS A 504 -0.32 19.21 6.64
N VAL A 505 0.98 19.51 6.50
CA VAL A 505 2.05 18.50 6.59
C VAL A 505 2.58 18.48 8.02
N HIS A 506 2.55 17.29 8.63
CA HIS A 506 3.10 17.03 9.95
C HIS A 506 4.25 16.03 9.83
N THR A 507 5.48 16.51 10.06
CA THR A 507 6.67 15.66 10.07
C THR A 507 6.88 15.09 11.47
N MET A 508 7.10 13.78 11.54
CA MET A 508 7.16 12.99 12.76
C MET A 508 8.62 12.72 13.22
N GLY A 509 9.60 13.57 12.87
CA GLY A 509 11.01 13.34 13.19
C GLY A 509 11.92 14.55 12.99
#